data_AF-A0A8R7PN90-F1
#
_entry.id   AF-A0A8R7PN90-F1
#
_cell.length_a   1.000
_cell.length_b   1.000
_cell.length_c   1.000
_cell.angle_alpha   90.00
_cell.angle_beta   90.00
_cell.angle_gamma   90.00
#
_symmetry.space_group_name_H-M   'P 1'
#
loop_
_entity.id
_entity.type
_entity.pdbx_description
1 polymer ?
#
loop_
_entity_poly.entity_id
_entity_poly.type
_entity_poly.pdbx_seq_one_letter_code
_entity_poly.pdbx_strand_id
1 'polypeptide(L)'
;MIRLLRGSDNGWFIAEHQASHNHSLSLTCGEKVHCPLHNHIDIYTKDLVKQLRGNNVNLNKVYNIVGSFFGSSLNVPFTKRSLQNLSAQHIHEAIIRP
;
A
#
# COMPACT_ATOMS: atom_id res chain seq x y z
N MET A 1 -7.91 22.60 -2.89
CA MET A 1 -6.81 22.47 -3.88
C MET A 1 -6.16 23.84 -4.09
N ILE A 2 -4.83 23.91 -4.22
CA ILE A 2 -4.11 25.16 -4.53
C ILE A 2 -3.42 24.98 -5.89
N ARG A 3 -3.59 25.95 -6.79
CA ARG A 3 -2.85 26.01 -8.05
C ARG A 3 -1.76 27.08 -7.95
N LEU A 4 -0.52 26.67 -8.18
CA LEU A 4 0.62 27.57 -8.26
C LEU A 4 0.99 27.81 -9.72
N LEU A 5 1.31 29.05 -10.05
CA LEU A 5 1.90 29.42 -11.33
C LEU A 5 3.28 30.02 -11.11
N ARG A 6 4.14 29.88 -12.12
CA ARG A 6 5.51 30.38 -12.08
C ARG A 6 5.57 31.76 -12.74
N GLY A 7 6.10 32.74 -12.01
CA GLY A 7 6.33 34.09 -12.48
C GLY A 7 7.57 34.20 -13.37
N SER A 8 7.66 35.31 -14.11
CA SER A 8 8.84 35.63 -14.94
C SER A 8 10.11 35.87 -14.10
N ASP A 9 9.96 36.16 -12.82
CA ASP A 9 11.02 36.25 -11.81
C ASP A 9 11.43 34.89 -11.24
N ASN A 10 10.92 33.78 -11.81
CA ASN A 10 11.06 32.41 -11.33
C ASN A 10 10.41 32.13 -9.96
N GLY A 11 9.68 33.08 -9.39
CA GLY A 11 8.90 32.91 -8.16
C GLY A 11 7.64 32.07 -8.40
N TRP A 12 7.05 31.56 -7.32
CA TRP A 12 5.75 30.88 -7.35
C TRP A 12 4.71 31.76 -6.69
N PHE A 13 3.57 31.95 -7.35
CA PHE A 13 2.43 32.63 -6.78
C PHE A 13 1.19 31.74 -6.81
N ILE A 14 0.30 31.97 -5.84
CA ILE A 14 -0.98 31.27 -5.75
C ILE A 14 -1.91 31.88 -6.80
N ALA A 15 -2.22 31.11 -7.83
CA ALA A 15 -3.13 31.52 -8.90
C ALA A 15 -4.58 31.14 -8.58
N GLU A 16 -4.78 30.09 -7.78
CA GLU A 16 -6.11 29.64 -7.39
C GLU A 16 -6.06 28.95 -6.04
N HIS A 17 -7.09 29.21 -5.23
CA HIS A 17 -7.33 28.53 -3.97
C HIS A 17 -8.79 28.07 -3.92
N GLN A 18 -8.99 26.75 -4.01
CA GLN A 18 -10.28 26.12 -3.83
C GLN A 18 -10.34 25.51 -2.43
N ALA A 19 -11.03 26.19 -1.51
CA ALA A 19 -11.22 25.73 -0.14
C ALA A 19 -12.32 24.65 -0.02
N SER A 20 -13.19 24.53 -1.02
CA SER A 20 -14.20 23.49 -1.07
C SER A 20 -13.56 22.14 -1.42
N HIS A 21 -13.98 21.10 -0.70
CA HIS A 21 -13.60 19.73 -0.94
C HIS A 21 -14.83 18.95 -1.43
N ASN A 22 -14.62 18.00 -2.33
CA ASN A 22 -15.66 17.06 -2.76
C ASN A 22 -15.84 15.90 -1.76
N HIS A 23 -15.17 15.95 -0.61
CA HIS A 23 -15.25 14.99 0.49
C HIS A 23 -14.97 15.69 1.82
N SER A 24 -15.32 15.05 2.93
CA SER A 24 -14.98 15.54 4.27
C SER A 24 -13.47 15.51 4.51
N LEU A 25 -12.94 16.50 5.22
CA LEU A 25 -11.54 16.52 5.64
C LEU A 25 -11.26 15.39 6.65
N SER A 26 -10.09 14.75 6.54
CA SER A 26 -9.65 13.76 7.53
C SER A 26 -9.37 14.46 8.86
N LEU A 27 -9.96 13.94 9.93
CA LEU A 27 -9.82 14.48 11.30
C LEU A 27 -8.44 14.17 11.91
N THR A 28 -7.70 13.23 11.35
CA THR A 28 -6.37 12.84 11.84
C THR A 28 -5.34 12.93 10.73
N CYS A 29 -4.15 13.46 11.05
CA CYS A 29 -2.94 13.40 10.23
C CYS A 29 -2.35 11.97 10.29
N GLY A 30 -3.19 10.99 9.96
CA GLY A 30 -2.89 9.56 9.95
C GLY A 30 -3.09 8.98 8.55
N GLU A 31 -2.74 9.75 7.51
CA GLU A 31 -2.96 9.41 6.09
C GLU A 31 -2.44 8.01 5.70
N LYS A 32 -1.36 7.53 6.34
CA LYS A 32 -0.84 6.17 6.08
C LYS A 32 -1.74 5.02 6.58
N VAL A 33 -2.60 5.27 7.55
CA VAL A 33 -3.46 4.23 8.16
C VAL A 33 -4.89 4.31 7.64
N HIS A 34 -5.39 5.53 7.38
CA HIS A 34 -6.78 5.76 6.97
C HIS A 34 -7.02 5.76 5.45
N CYS A 35 -5.97 5.84 4.63
CA CYS A 35 -6.09 5.70 3.18
C CYS A 35 -5.98 4.22 2.79
N PRO A 36 -7.08 3.54 2.39
CA PRO A 36 -7.08 2.10 2.09
C PRO A 36 -6.15 1.71 0.93
N LEU A 37 -5.79 2.70 0.09
CA LEU A 37 -4.94 2.52 -1.07
C LEU A 37 -3.46 2.28 -0.72
N HIS A 38 -2.98 2.69 0.46
CA HIS A 38 -1.53 2.74 0.73
C HIS A 38 -0.92 1.45 1.29
N ASN A 39 -1.70 0.38 1.48
CA ASN A 39 -1.24 -0.96 1.88
C ASN A 39 -2.04 -2.08 1.18
N HIS A 40 -2.67 -1.78 0.05
CA HIS A 40 -3.50 -2.74 -0.65
C HIS A 40 -2.62 -3.72 -1.45
N ILE A 41 -2.47 -4.93 -0.93
CA ILE A 41 -1.97 -6.07 -1.71
C ILE A 41 -3.08 -6.47 -2.67
N ASP A 42 -2.82 -6.44 -3.97
CA ASP A 42 -3.77 -6.85 -4.99
C ASP A 42 -4.19 -8.32 -4.82
N ILE A 43 -5.32 -8.69 -5.43
CA ILE A 43 -5.95 -9.98 -5.22
C ILE A 43 -5.04 -11.13 -5.71
N TYR A 44 -4.31 -10.93 -6.81
CA TYR A 44 -3.43 -11.95 -7.38
C TYR A 44 -2.18 -12.15 -6.51
N THR A 45 -1.59 -11.07 -6.02
CA THR A 45 -0.46 -11.17 -5.06
C THR A 45 -0.92 -11.80 -3.75
N LYS A 46 -2.15 -11.53 -3.29
CA LYS A 46 -2.72 -12.21 -2.10
C LYS A 46 -2.82 -13.71 -2.32
N ASP A 47 -3.36 -14.15 -3.45
CA ASP A 47 -3.50 -15.57 -3.76
C ASP A 47 -2.15 -16.27 -3.85
N LEU A 48 -1.18 -15.67 -4.55
CA LEU A 48 0.19 -16.16 -4.62
C LEU A 48 0.82 -16.33 -3.22
N VAL A 49 0.66 -15.33 -2.35
CA VAL A 49 1.18 -15.41 -0.97
C VAL A 49 0.50 -16.56 -0.21
N LYS A 50 -0.83 -16.73 -0.34
CA LYS A 50 -1.55 -17.85 0.29
C LYS A 50 -1.02 -19.21 -0.20
N GLN A 51 -0.87 -19.39 -1.51
CA GLN A 51 -0.35 -20.63 -2.09
C GLN A 51 1.09 -20.93 -1.62
N LEU A 52 1.98 -19.94 -1.60
CA LEU A 52 3.36 -20.12 -1.14
C LEU A 52 3.43 -20.45 0.36
N ARG A 53 2.59 -19.79 1.18
CA ARG A 53 2.50 -20.09 2.61
C ARG A 53 1.89 -21.46 2.89
N GLY A 54 0.90 -21.88 2.12
CA GLY A 54 0.33 -23.24 2.16
C GLY A 54 1.37 -24.32 1.83
N ASN A 55 2.31 -24.03 0.93
CA ASN A 55 3.45 -24.90 0.59
C ASN A 55 4.65 -24.77 1.55
N ASN A 56 4.43 -24.23 2.75
CA ASN A 56 5.44 -24.09 3.80
C ASN A 56 6.68 -23.25 3.40
N VAL A 57 6.53 -22.32 2.45
CA VAL A 57 7.61 -21.40 2.07
C VAL A 57 7.80 -20.34 3.15
N ASN A 58 9.04 -20.16 3.62
CA ASN A 58 9.39 -19.12 4.60
C ASN A 58 9.01 -17.72 4.08
N LEU A 59 8.40 -16.90 4.94
CA LEU A 59 8.05 -15.50 4.71
C LEU A 59 9.15 -14.69 4.02
N ASN A 60 10.43 -14.84 4.39
CA ASN A 60 11.53 -14.13 3.73
C ASN A 60 11.65 -14.53 2.25
N LYS A 61 11.51 -15.82 1.96
CA LYS A 61 11.52 -16.33 0.58
C LYS A 61 10.30 -15.83 -0.19
N VAL A 62 9.12 -15.81 0.43
CA VAL A 62 7.90 -15.24 -0.18
C VAL A 62 8.13 -13.77 -0.55
N TYR A 63 8.68 -12.96 0.37
CA TYR A 63 8.96 -11.56 0.10
C TYR A 63 9.95 -11.35 -1.05
N ASN A 64 11.00 -12.19 -1.13
CA ASN A 64 11.97 -12.13 -2.23
C ASN A 64 11.36 -12.57 -3.58
N ILE A 65 10.51 -13.61 -3.58
CA ILE A 65 9.79 -14.06 -4.77
C ILE A 65 8.90 -12.93 -5.28
N VAL A 66 8.08 -12.34 -4.40
CA VAL A 66 7.22 -11.20 -4.79
C VAL A 66 8.04 -10.02 -5.27
N GLY A 67 9.13 -9.67 -4.57
CA GLY A 67 10.05 -8.62 -5.00
C GLY A 67 10.63 -8.84 -6.39
N SER A 68 10.82 -10.09 -6.83
CA SER A 68 11.31 -10.40 -8.18
C SER A 68 10.31 -10.01 -9.27
N PHE A 69 8.99 -10.10 -9.02
CA PHE A 69 7.96 -9.61 -9.94
C PHE A 69 7.96 -8.08 -10.08
N PHE A 70 8.41 -7.36 -9.06
CA PHE A 70 8.56 -5.89 -9.07
C PHE A 70 9.99 -5.45 -9.44
N GLY A 71 10.84 -6.37 -9.91
CA GLY A 71 12.24 -6.13 -10.25
C GLY A 71 13.19 -5.96 -9.04
N SER A 72 12.65 -5.63 -7.86
CA SER A 72 13.39 -5.57 -6.60
C SER A 72 12.43 -5.59 -5.41
N SER A 73 12.92 -6.09 -4.27
CA SER A 73 12.21 -6.04 -2.99
C SER A 73 11.98 -4.63 -2.46
N LEU A 74 12.69 -3.63 -3.00
CA LEU A 74 12.51 -2.20 -2.72
C LEU A 74 11.33 -1.58 -3.49
N ASN A 75 10.93 -2.20 -4.60
CA ASN A 75 9.86 -1.70 -5.47
C ASN A 75 8.49 -2.26 -5.10
N VAL A 76 8.41 -3.10 -4.07
CA VAL A 76 7.17 -3.73 -3.63
C VAL A 76 6.26 -2.65 -3.02
N PRO A 77 4.99 -2.51 -3.46
CA PRO A 77 4.10 -1.45 -3.02
C PRO A 77 3.49 -1.68 -1.62
N PHE A 78 4.07 -2.58 -0.83
CA PHE A 78 3.64 -2.91 0.53
C PHE A 78 4.82 -3.35 1.39
N THR A 79 4.64 -3.23 2.69
CA THR A 79 5.70 -3.58 3.64
C THR A 79 5.77 -5.08 3.91
N LYS A 80 6.95 -5.57 4.33
CA LYS A 80 7.11 -6.93 4.85
C LYS A 80 6.15 -7.24 6.00
N ARG A 81 5.79 -6.24 6.82
CA ARG A 81 4.80 -6.37 7.90
C ARG A 81 3.39 -6.61 7.35
N SER A 82 3.01 -5.94 6.26
CA SER A 82 1.73 -6.20 5.58
C SER A 82 1.63 -7.65 5.10
N LEU A 83 2.74 -8.21 4.59
CA LEU A 83 2.82 -9.62 4.16
C LEU A 83 2.79 -10.59 5.35
N GLN A 84 3.37 -10.23 6.50
CA GLN A 84 3.26 -10.99 7.76
C GLN A 84 1.81 -11.09 8.23
N ASN A 85 1.11 -9.96 8.26
CA ASN A 85 -0.30 -9.91 8.68
C ASN A 85 -1.18 -10.75 7.75
N LEU A 86 -0.97 -10.68 6.43
CA LEU A 86 -1.67 -11.51 5.46
C LEU A 86 -1.39 -13.01 5.67
N SER A 87 -0.14 -13.36 5.95
CA SER A 87 0.25 -14.76 6.22
C SER A 87 -0.38 -15.28 7.51
N ALA A 88 -0.43 -14.46 8.56
CA ALA A 88 -1.06 -14.81 9.83
C ALA A 88 -2.58 -14.97 9.68
N GLN A 89 -3.23 -14.07 8.92
CA GLN A 89 -4.65 -14.17 8.61
C GLN A 89 -4.96 -15.47 7.86
N HIS A 90 -4.14 -15.84 6.88
CA HIS A 90 -4.33 -17.09 6.15
C HIS A 90 -4.20 -18.33 7.04
N ILE A 91 -3.23 -18.37 7.96
CA ILE A 91 -3.09 -19.47 8.92
C ILE A 91 -4.32 -19.57 9.81
N HIS A 92 -4.83 -18.43 10.31
CA HIS A 92 -6.06 -18.40 11.11
C HIS A 92 -7.28 -18.88 10.31
N GLU A 93 -7.43 -18.46 9.05
CA GLU A 93 -8.48 -18.93 8.13
C GLU A 93 -8.37 -20.44 7.85
N ALA A 94 -7.17 -20.97 7.71
CA ALA A 94 -6.91 -22.39 7.44
C ALA A 94 -7.14 -23.29 8.66
N ILE A 95 -6.98 -22.77 9.88
CA ILE A 95 -7.28 -23.51 11.13
C ILE A 95 -8.79 -23.62 11.38
N ILE A 96 -9.58 -22.66 10.89
CA ILE A 96 -11.03 -22.57 11.18
C ILE A 96 -11.89 -23.28 10.12
N ARG A 97 -11.37 -23.56 8.93
CA ARG A 97 -12.09 -24.37 7.93
C ARG A 97 -11.79 -25.87 8.12
N PRO A 98 -12.80 -26.71 8.41
CA PRO A 98 -12.64 -28.17 8.44
C PRO A 98 -12.36 -28.76 7.06
#